data_AF-A0A379VX27-F1
#
_entry.id   AF-A0A379VX27-F1
#
_cell.length_a   1.000
_cell.length_b   1.000
_cell.length_c   1.000
_cell.angle_alpha   90.00
_cell.angle_beta   90.00
_cell.angle_gamma   90.00
#
_symmetry.space_group_name_H-M   'P 1'
#
loop_
_entity.id
_entity.type
_entity.pdbx_description
1 polymer ?
#
loop_
_entity_poly.entity_id
_entity_poly.type
_entity_poly.pdbx_seq_one_letter_code
_entity_poly.pdbx_strand_id
1 'polypeptide(L)'
;MEELLPIVEREGIRIEIQSHPWDFCELNDETVDMVQSLRSDNVTYLYSAPHGFFYDKGQGDVARMLNYAGADLSHVLLADTHNHTLPCRYIMNPPGVNATIHQHIGLGEGEVDFDALFQALREMDFANRTFKVGGEAIITTSLFGYPEKMSVQAVETRERIERELLGR
;
A
#
# COMPACT_ATOMS: atom_id res chain seq x y z
N MET A 1 0.27 4.71 20.75
CA MET A 1 0.50 6.06 20.18
C MET A 1 0.68 7.13 21.23
N GLU A 2 -0.01 7.08 22.37
CA GLU A 2 0.14 8.06 23.47
C GLU A 2 1.60 8.31 23.90
N GLU A 3 2.44 7.27 23.94
CA GLU A 3 3.85 7.39 24.31
C GLU A 3 4.75 7.84 23.14
N LEU A 4 4.47 7.37 21.92
CA LEU A 4 5.34 7.58 20.75
C LEU A 4 5.08 8.92 20.05
N LEU A 5 3.82 9.34 19.94
CA LEU A 5 3.45 10.53 19.18
C LEU A 5 4.16 11.81 19.68
N PRO A 6 4.24 12.09 20.99
CA PRO A 6 4.97 13.26 21.48
C PRO A 6 6.47 13.25 21.12
N ILE A 7 7.08 12.07 20.98
CA ILE A 7 8.47 11.94 20.53
C ILE A 7 8.56 12.27 19.05
N VAL A 8 7.68 11.69 18.23
CA VAL A 8 7.65 11.86 16.78
C VAL A 8 7.42 13.32 16.39
N GLU A 9 6.49 14.00 17.06
CA GLU A 9 6.21 15.43 16.88
C GLU A 9 7.42 16.29 17.26
N ARG A 10 8.06 15.99 18.40
CA ARG A 10 9.26 16.70 18.86
C ARG A 10 10.43 16.56 17.88
N GLU A 11 10.63 15.36 17.34
CA GLU A 11 11.70 15.10 16.37
C GLU A 11 11.33 15.58 14.96
N GLY A 12 10.08 15.99 14.70
CA GLY A 12 9.64 16.47 13.39
C GLY A 12 9.68 15.39 12.31
N ILE A 13 9.42 14.13 12.67
CA ILE A 13 9.49 12.97 11.77
C ILE A 13 8.07 12.61 11.29
N ARG A 14 7.93 12.21 10.02
CA ARG A 14 6.68 11.61 9.51
C ARG A 14 6.69 10.10 9.78
N ILE A 15 5.60 9.60 10.37
CA ILE A 15 5.28 8.17 10.47
C ILE A 15 4.14 7.87 9.51
N GLU A 16 4.27 6.77 8.77
CA GLU A 16 3.26 6.31 7.82
C GLU A 16 2.76 4.95 8.33
N ILE A 17 1.48 4.89 8.71
CA ILE A 17 0.89 3.66 9.24
C ILE A 17 0.24 2.88 8.10
N GLN A 18 0.52 1.59 8.06
CA GLN A 18 0.03 0.65 7.06
C GLN A 18 -0.81 -0.42 7.77
N SER A 19 -1.96 -0.78 7.20
CA SER A 19 -2.62 -2.06 7.54
C SER A 19 -1.79 -3.22 6.99
N HIS A 20 -1.58 -4.28 7.76
CA HIS A 20 -0.71 -5.37 7.32
C HIS A 20 -1.39 -6.71 7.58
N PRO A 21 -1.32 -7.68 6.63
CA PRO A 21 -1.86 -9.02 6.86
C PRO A 21 -1.28 -9.65 8.13
N TRP A 22 -2.12 -10.27 8.96
CA TRP A 22 -1.74 -10.85 10.25
C TRP A 22 -1.26 -9.87 11.33
N ASP A 23 -1.56 -8.58 11.18
CA ASP A 23 -1.28 -7.57 12.19
C ASP A 23 -2.54 -7.18 12.98
N PHE A 24 -2.41 -6.27 13.95
CA PHE A 24 -3.54 -5.86 14.79
C PHE A 24 -4.67 -5.16 14.01
N CYS A 25 -4.39 -4.59 12.84
CA CYS A 25 -5.38 -4.02 11.94
C CYS A 25 -5.04 -4.38 10.48
N GLU A 26 -5.97 -5.09 9.83
CA GLU A 26 -5.81 -5.53 8.44
C GLU A 26 -6.66 -4.74 7.44
N LEU A 27 -7.65 -3.96 7.91
CA LEU A 27 -8.60 -3.27 7.04
C LEU A 27 -8.09 -1.87 6.66
N ASN A 28 -8.38 -1.42 5.43
CA ASN A 28 -7.98 -0.09 4.98
C ASN A 28 -8.66 1.02 5.79
N ASP A 29 -9.99 0.98 5.85
CA ASP A 29 -10.79 2.07 6.40
C ASP A 29 -10.54 2.22 7.91
N GLU A 30 -10.41 1.10 8.65
CA GLU A 30 -10.11 1.11 10.08
C GLU A 30 -8.73 1.72 10.39
N THR A 31 -7.71 1.43 9.58
CA THR A 31 -6.39 2.06 9.75
C THR A 31 -6.37 3.52 9.34
N VAL A 32 -7.08 3.90 8.28
CA VAL A 32 -7.26 5.30 7.89
C VAL A 32 -7.93 6.07 9.03
N ASP A 33 -9.02 5.55 9.59
CA ASP A 33 -9.72 6.15 10.72
C ASP A 33 -8.81 6.29 11.94
N MET A 34 -7.99 5.27 12.22
CA MET A 34 -6.98 5.32 13.28
C MET A 34 -5.96 6.45 13.05
N VAL A 35 -5.40 6.56 11.85
CA VAL A 35 -4.46 7.64 11.47
C VAL A 35 -5.11 9.01 11.66
N GLN A 36 -6.32 9.20 11.12
CA GLN A 36 -7.07 10.45 11.20
C GLN A 36 -7.44 10.83 12.63
N SER A 37 -7.73 9.84 13.48
CA SER A 37 -8.09 10.05 14.88
C SER A 37 -6.94 10.67 15.71
N LEU A 38 -5.69 10.46 15.30
CA LEU A 38 -4.51 11.01 15.98
C LEU A 38 -4.37 12.52 15.77
N ARG A 39 -4.99 13.07 14.72
CA ARG A 39 -5.03 14.52 14.41
C ARG A 39 -3.66 15.20 14.45
N SER A 40 -2.64 14.51 13.94
CA SER A 40 -1.27 14.98 13.93
C SER A 40 -0.74 15.04 12.51
N ASP A 41 -0.14 16.17 12.13
CA ASP A 41 0.53 16.36 10.84
C ASP A 41 1.73 15.40 10.63
N ASN A 42 2.21 14.76 11.70
CA ASN A 42 3.32 13.81 11.68
C ASN A 42 2.88 12.37 11.38
N VAL A 43 1.58 12.05 11.36
CA VAL A 43 1.10 10.68 11.13
C VAL A 43 0.22 10.65 9.90
N THR A 44 0.61 9.83 8.93
CA THR A 44 -0.07 9.67 7.64
C THR A 44 -0.32 8.20 7.34
N TYR A 45 -1.01 7.93 6.25
CA TYR A 45 -1.39 6.59 5.82
C TYR A 45 -0.52 6.10 4.66
N LEU A 46 -0.16 4.82 4.73
CA LEU A 46 0.54 4.09 3.68
C LEU A 46 -0.37 2.99 3.12
N TYR A 47 -0.63 3.05 1.82
CA TYR A 47 -1.38 2.01 1.09
C TYR A 47 -0.43 1.01 0.43
N SER A 48 -0.63 -0.29 0.69
CA SER A 48 0.13 -1.36 0.05
C SER A 48 -0.76 -2.11 -0.93
N ALA A 49 -0.50 -1.94 -2.24
CA ALA A 49 -1.19 -2.68 -3.28
C ALA A 49 -1.22 -4.20 -3.07
N PRO A 50 -0.11 -4.88 -2.69
CA PRO A 50 -0.11 -6.33 -2.48
C PRO A 50 -0.88 -6.77 -1.22
N HIS A 51 -1.37 -5.84 -0.40
CA HIS A 51 -2.24 -6.15 0.74
C HIS A 51 -3.71 -5.83 0.46
N GLY A 52 -4.03 -5.23 -0.69
CA GLY A 52 -5.36 -4.66 -0.98
C GLY A 52 -6.52 -5.65 -0.81
N PHE A 53 -6.31 -6.94 -1.11
CA PHE A 53 -7.35 -7.95 -0.89
C PHE A 53 -7.59 -8.26 0.60
N PHE A 54 -6.62 -8.07 1.50
CA PHE A 54 -6.89 -8.14 2.94
C PHE A 54 -7.70 -6.94 3.40
N TYR A 55 -7.37 -5.77 2.85
CA TYR A 55 -7.93 -4.49 3.26
C TYR A 55 -9.45 -4.38 3.10
N ASP A 56 -10.01 -5.06 2.10
CA ASP A 56 -11.44 -5.02 1.78
C ASP A 56 -12.07 -6.42 1.67
N LYS A 57 -11.42 -7.43 2.27
CA LYS A 57 -11.90 -8.82 2.35
C LYS A 57 -12.11 -9.48 0.99
N GLY A 58 -11.22 -9.19 0.05
CA GLY A 58 -11.10 -9.86 -1.24
C GLY A 58 -11.85 -9.16 -2.38
N GLN A 59 -12.34 -7.94 -2.17
CA GLN A 59 -13.01 -7.19 -3.24
C GLN A 59 -12.01 -6.60 -4.23
N GLY A 60 -10.88 -6.09 -3.75
CA GLY A 60 -9.85 -5.47 -4.58
C GLY A 60 -10.26 -4.09 -5.14
N ASP A 61 -11.14 -3.34 -4.47
CA ASP A 61 -11.58 -2.01 -4.90
C ASP A 61 -10.55 -0.95 -4.50
N VAL A 62 -9.45 -0.92 -5.25
CA VAL A 62 -8.31 -0.03 -5.01
C VAL A 62 -8.72 1.43 -5.07
N ALA A 63 -9.52 1.82 -6.06
CA ALA A 63 -9.93 3.21 -6.24
C ALA A 63 -10.73 3.72 -5.03
N ARG A 64 -11.68 2.93 -4.50
CA ARG A 64 -12.42 3.28 -3.29
C ARG A 64 -11.50 3.43 -2.08
N MET A 65 -10.57 2.49 -1.89
CA MET A 65 -9.65 2.50 -0.74
C MET A 65 -8.72 3.72 -0.74
N LEU A 66 -8.15 4.08 -1.90
CA LEU A 66 -7.31 5.26 -2.05
C LEU A 66 -8.11 6.56 -1.82
N ASN A 67 -9.32 6.64 -2.38
CA ASN A 67 -10.20 7.80 -2.17
C ASN A 67 -10.63 7.93 -0.70
N TYR A 68 -10.83 6.82 0.00
CA TYR A 68 -11.13 6.82 1.44
C TYR A 68 -9.96 7.37 2.27
N ALA A 69 -8.73 6.96 1.95
CA ALA A 69 -7.53 7.49 2.59
C ALA A 69 -7.34 9.00 2.35
N GLY A 70 -7.85 9.51 1.22
CA GLY A 70 -8.00 10.95 1.00
C GLY A 70 -6.68 11.71 1.09
N ALA A 71 -6.64 12.76 1.91
CA ALA A 71 -5.48 13.63 2.08
C ALA A 71 -4.33 12.98 2.86
N ASP A 72 -4.62 11.99 3.71
CA ASP A 72 -3.62 11.35 4.57
C ASP A 72 -2.80 10.29 3.84
N LEU A 73 -3.20 9.89 2.63
CA LEU A 73 -2.42 8.99 1.78
C LEU A 73 -1.09 9.66 1.37
N SER A 74 0.00 9.28 2.04
CA SER A 74 1.36 9.82 1.79
C SER A 74 2.27 8.86 1.06
N HIS A 75 2.01 7.56 1.14
CA HIS A 75 2.90 6.55 0.58
C HIS A 75 2.12 5.39 -0.03
N VAL A 76 2.53 4.97 -1.23
CA VAL A 76 2.00 3.81 -1.93
C VAL A 76 3.12 2.80 -2.21
N LEU A 77 2.95 1.55 -1.78
CA LEU A 77 3.82 0.44 -2.15
C LEU A 77 3.23 -0.33 -3.33
N LEU A 78 4.03 -0.52 -4.37
CA LEU A 78 3.66 -1.29 -5.56
C LEU A 78 4.35 -2.64 -5.58
N ALA A 79 3.52 -3.66 -5.50
CA ALA A 79 3.75 -5.01 -6.00
C ALA A 79 2.38 -5.62 -6.26
N ASP A 80 2.36 -6.63 -7.10
CA ASP A 80 1.14 -7.37 -7.39
C ASP A 80 1.00 -8.55 -6.41
N THR A 81 -0.18 -9.13 -6.36
CA THR A 81 -0.48 -10.30 -5.56
C THR A 81 -1.71 -11.02 -6.12
N HIS A 82 -1.90 -12.30 -5.77
CA HIS A 82 -3.16 -12.97 -6.08
C HIS A 82 -4.18 -12.72 -4.97
N ASN A 83 -5.45 -12.74 -5.33
CA ASN A 83 -6.52 -12.63 -4.36
C ASN A 83 -6.61 -13.92 -3.54
N HIS A 84 -6.21 -13.85 -2.27
CA HIS A 84 -6.17 -14.99 -1.36
C HIS A 84 -7.56 -15.59 -1.04
N THR A 85 -8.65 -14.88 -1.36
CA THR A 85 -10.02 -15.38 -1.20
C THR A 85 -10.49 -16.25 -2.37
N LEU A 86 -9.77 -16.24 -3.49
CA LEU A 86 -10.12 -17.04 -4.67
C LEU A 86 -9.53 -18.45 -4.58
N PRO A 87 -10.27 -19.48 -5.04
CA PRO A 87 -9.78 -20.85 -5.01
C PRO A 87 -8.58 -21.04 -5.95
N CYS A 88 -7.68 -21.96 -5.57
CA CYS A 88 -6.56 -22.42 -6.41
C CYS A 88 -5.53 -21.34 -6.79
N ARG A 89 -5.45 -20.22 -6.06
CA ARG A 89 -4.31 -19.28 -6.14
C ARG A 89 -3.17 -19.71 -5.24
N TYR A 90 -3.49 -20.11 -4.02
CA TYR A 90 -2.55 -20.58 -3.03
C TYR A 90 -2.90 -22.02 -2.63
N ILE A 91 -1.93 -22.92 -2.77
CA ILE A 91 -2.09 -24.34 -2.41
C ILE A 91 -1.32 -24.57 -1.12
N MET A 92 -2.04 -24.86 -0.03
CA MET A 92 -1.47 -25.10 1.29
C MET A 92 -1.60 -26.57 1.67
N ASN A 93 -0.49 -27.20 2.04
CA ASN A 93 -0.44 -28.60 2.48
C ASN A 93 0.57 -28.74 3.64
N PRO A 94 0.19 -29.26 4.82
CA PRO A 94 -1.12 -29.85 5.15
C PRO A 94 -2.26 -28.82 5.18
N PRO A 95 -3.51 -29.24 4.95
CA PRO A 95 -4.67 -28.40 5.22
C PRO A 95 -4.76 -28.07 6.71
N GLY A 96 -5.28 -26.90 7.06
CA GLY A 96 -5.49 -26.47 8.45
C GLY A 96 -4.28 -25.82 9.12
N VAL A 97 -3.22 -25.48 8.36
CA VAL A 97 -2.12 -24.67 8.87
C VAL A 97 -2.60 -23.25 9.15
N ASN A 98 -2.24 -22.71 10.32
CA ASN A 98 -2.45 -21.31 10.65
C ASN A 98 -1.36 -20.47 9.99
N ALA A 99 -1.66 -19.94 8.80
CA ALA A 99 -0.76 -19.10 8.04
C ALA A 99 -1.54 -18.03 7.28
N THR A 100 -0.92 -16.86 7.14
CA THR A 100 -1.42 -15.77 6.31
C THR A 100 -0.61 -15.71 5.04
N ILE A 101 -1.30 -15.60 3.91
CA ILE A 101 -0.67 -15.43 2.62
C ILE A 101 -0.10 -14.01 2.53
N HIS A 102 1.20 -13.90 2.31
CA HIS A 102 1.87 -12.61 2.17
C HIS A 102 2.83 -12.68 0.97
N GLN A 103 2.34 -12.25 -0.18
CA GLN A 103 3.02 -12.43 -1.47
C GLN A 103 3.11 -11.11 -2.22
N HIS A 104 4.31 -10.80 -2.69
CA HIS A 104 4.63 -9.61 -3.49
C HIS A 104 5.32 -10.07 -4.78
N ILE A 105 4.63 -9.95 -5.91
CA ILE A 105 5.12 -10.36 -7.24
C ILE A 105 5.13 -9.17 -8.21
N GLY A 106 5.69 -9.37 -9.41
CA GLY A 106 5.80 -8.30 -10.40
C GLY A 106 4.43 -7.81 -10.87
N LEU A 107 4.33 -6.54 -11.25
CA LEU A 107 3.11 -5.95 -11.79
C LEU A 107 2.61 -6.73 -13.01
N GLY A 108 1.35 -7.19 -12.98
CA GLY A 108 0.73 -7.99 -14.04
C GLY A 108 0.91 -9.50 -13.85
N GLU A 109 1.61 -9.95 -12.81
CA GLU A 109 1.68 -11.38 -12.45
C GLU A 109 0.54 -11.78 -11.49
N GLY A 110 -0.18 -10.83 -10.92
CA GLY A 110 -1.27 -11.06 -9.97
C GLY A 110 -2.63 -10.54 -10.47
N GLU A 111 -3.42 -10.04 -9.54
CA GLU A 111 -4.84 -9.67 -9.76
C GLU A 111 -5.16 -8.25 -9.31
N VAL A 112 -4.17 -7.46 -8.86
CA VAL A 112 -4.39 -6.06 -8.48
C VAL A 112 -4.72 -5.22 -9.72
N ASP A 113 -5.80 -4.44 -9.65
CA ASP A 113 -6.18 -3.50 -10.71
C ASP A 113 -5.29 -2.25 -10.68
N PHE A 114 -4.13 -2.34 -11.34
CA PHE A 114 -3.19 -1.22 -11.43
C PHE A 114 -3.70 -0.08 -12.30
N ASP A 115 -4.56 -0.35 -13.28
CA ASP A 115 -5.08 0.71 -14.15
C ASP A 115 -6.01 1.62 -13.34
N ALA A 116 -6.89 1.04 -12.52
CA ALA A 116 -7.69 1.78 -11.54
C ALA A 116 -6.83 2.47 -10.48
N LEU A 117 -5.79 1.80 -9.97
CA LEU A 117 -4.85 2.38 -9.00
C LEU A 117 -4.21 3.65 -9.55
N PHE A 118 -3.59 3.58 -10.73
CA PHE A 118 -2.89 4.73 -11.32
C PHE A 118 -3.86 5.83 -11.75
N GLN A 119 -5.06 5.46 -12.24
CA GLN A 119 -6.11 6.44 -12.52
C GLN A 119 -6.49 7.22 -11.25
N ALA A 120 -6.77 6.53 -10.15
CA ALA A 120 -7.12 7.18 -8.88
C ALA A 120 -5.97 8.09 -8.38
N LEU A 121 -4.72 7.64 -8.44
CA LEU A 121 -3.57 8.45 -8.03
C LEU A 121 -3.41 9.72 -8.87
N ARG A 122 -3.68 9.68 -10.18
CA ARG A 122 -3.70 10.88 -11.03
C ARG A 122 -4.84 11.82 -10.66
N GLU A 123 -6.05 11.30 -10.47
CA GLU A 123 -7.22 12.09 -10.08
C GLU A 123 -7.02 12.79 -8.73
N MET A 124 -6.27 12.16 -7.82
CA MET A 124 -5.90 12.69 -6.51
C MET A 124 -4.70 13.67 -6.53
N ASP A 125 -4.13 13.94 -7.71
CA ASP A 125 -2.89 14.70 -7.91
C ASP A 125 -1.74 14.23 -6.99
N PHE A 126 -1.63 12.91 -6.81
CA PHE A 126 -0.72 12.31 -5.82
C PHE A 126 0.75 12.70 -6.06
N ALA A 127 1.18 12.79 -7.32
CA ALA A 127 2.56 13.10 -7.69
C ALA A 127 3.03 14.50 -7.24
N ASN A 128 2.10 15.45 -7.10
CA ASN A 128 2.40 16.82 -6.66
C ASN A 128 2.07 17.05 -5.19
N ARG A 129 1.66 16.00 -4.47
CA ARG A 129 1.23 16.11 -3.08
C ARG A 129 2.43 16.34 -2.16
N THR A 130 2.26 17.28 -1.24
CA THR A 130 3.23 17.60 -0.19
C THR A 130 2.58 17.60 1.17
N PHE A 131 3.35 17.21 2.17
CA PHE A 131 2.96 17.12 3.57
C PHE A 131 3.80 18.09 4.38
N LYS A 132 3.18 18.67 5.42
CA LYS A 132 3.85 19.62 6.33
C LYS A 132 5.08 19.00 7.00
N VAL A 133 5.02 17.70 7.30
CA VAL A 133 6.14 16.89 7.80
C VAL A 133 6.45 15.80 6.78
N GLY A 134 7.73 15.55 6.50
CA GLY A 134 8.17 14.52 5.56
C GLY A 134 8.18 14.92 4.08
N GLY A 135 7.65 16.09 3.71
CA GLY A 135 7.77 16.63 2.35
C GLY A 135 6.88 15.92 1.34
N GLU A 136 7.44 15.46 0.23
CA GLU A 136 6.70 14.89 -0.90
C GLU A 136 6.03 13.54 -0.56
N ALA A 137 5.01 13.20 -1.35
CA ALA A 137 4.43 11.86 -1.35
C ALA A 137 5.42 10.84 -1.95
N ILE A 138 5.30 9.59 -1.53
CA ILE A 138 6.24 8.52 -1.89
C ILE A 138 5.49 7.41 -2.63
N ILE A 139 6.06 6.92 -3.72
CA ILE A 139 5.61 5.69 -4.37
C ILE A 139 6.81 4.81 -4.65
N THR A 140 6.79 3.57 -4.18
CA THR A 140 7.96 2.68 -4.23
C THR A 140 7.60 1.28 -4.68
N THR A 141 8.60 0.59 -5.22
CA THR A 141 8.52 -0.83 -5.57
C THR A 141 8.76 -1.66 -4.31
N SER A 142 7.90 -2.65 -4.04
CA SER A 142 7.99 -3.50 -2.86
C SER A 142 7.92 -4.97 -3.24
N LEU A 143 8.95 -5.46 -3.93
CA LEU A 143 9.00 -6.81 -4.49
C LEU A 143 9.86 -7.73 -3.63
N PHE A 144 9.42 -8.96 -3.37
CA PHE A 144 10.25 -9.99 -2.72
C PHE A 144 9.89 -11.45 -3.05
N GLY A 145 8.96 -11.69 -3.98
CA GLY A 145 8.56 -13.05 -4.38
C GLY A 145 9.60 -13.81 -5.21
N TYR A 146 10.35 -13.11 -6.07
CA TYR A 146 11.34 -13.69 -6.98
C TYR A 146 12.63 -12.86 -7.00
N PRO A 147 13.59 -13.12 -6.09
CA PRO A 147 14.86 -12.38 -6.05
C PRO A 147 15.60 -12.35 -7.39
N GLU A 148 15.50 -13.42 -8.17
CA GLU A 148 16.13 -13.56 -9.49
C GLU A 148 15.52 -12.66 -10.58
N LYS A 149 14.28 -12.20 -10.41
CA LYS A 149 13.62 -11.26 -11.34
C LYS A 149 13.78 -9.80 -10.92
N MET A 150 14.29 -9.55 -9.71
CA MET A 150 14.27 -8.23 -9.06
C MET A 150 14.95 -7.14 -9.89
N SER A 151 16.09 -7.46 -10.50
CA SER A 151 16.86 -6.51 -11.32
C SER A 151 16.11 -6.03 -12.57
N VAL A 152 15.10 -6.77 -13.00
CA VAL A 152 14.25 -6.44 -14.14
C VAL A 152 12.93 -5.84 -13.65
N GLN A 153 12.19 -6.57 -12.82
CA GLN A 153 10.85 -6.17 -12.39
C GLN A 153 10.83 -4.88 -11.57
N ALA A 154 11.86 -4.61 -10.76
CA ALA A 154 11.95 -3.35 -10.02
C ALA A 154 12.16 -2.15 -10.98
N VAL A 155 12.91 -2.34 -12.06
CA VAL A 155 13.15 -1.31 -13.08
C VAL A 155 11.88 -1.07 -13.89
N GLU A 156 11.23 -2.14 -14.37
CA GLU A 156 9.97 -2.05 -15.11
C GLU A 156 8.86 -1.38 -14.30
N THR A 157 8.76 -1.71 -13.00
CA THR A 157 7.78 -1.08 -12.11
C THR A 157 8.09 0.41 -11.93
N ARG A 158 9.36 0.80 -11.76
CA ARG A 158 9.75 2.22 -11.73
C ARG A 158 9.36 2.93 -13.02
N GLU A 159 9.69 2.37 -14.18
CA GLU A 159 9.37 2.96 -15.48
C GLU A 159 7.86 3.09 -15.70
N ARG A 160 7.06 2.16 -15.19
CA ARG A 160 5.60 2.29 -15.21
C ARG A 160 5.15 3.44 -14.31
N ILE A 161 5.65 3.56 -13.08
CA ILE A 161 5.35 4.70 -12.19
C ILE A 161 5.66 6.03 -12.88
N GLU A 162 6.85 6.16 -13.48
CA GLU A 162 7.29 7.39 -14.15
C GLU A 162 6.35 7.78 -15.31
N ARG A 163 5.93 6.80 -16.11
CA ARG A 163 5.01 7.02 -17.21
C ARG A 163 3.61 7.43 -16.74
N GLU A 164 3.09 6.75 -15.72
CA GLU A 164 1.72 6.91 -15.24
C GLU A 164 1.51 8.21 -14.45
N LEU A 165 2.55 8.67 -13.72
CA LEU A 165 2.45 9.79 -12.78
C LEU A 165 3.27 11.01 -13.18
N LEU A 166 4.35 10.85 -13.96
CA LEU A 166 5.24 11.95 -14.34
C LEU A 166 5.23 12.24 -15.86
N GLY A 167 4.56 11.39 -16.66
CA GLY A 167 4.45 11.57 -18.11
C GLY A 167 5.79 11.48 -18.85
N ARG A 168 6.77 10.76 -18.28
CA ARG A 168 8.12 10.60 -18.83
C ARG A 168 8.49 9.14 -19.02
#